data_AF-X6MZW6-F1
#
_entry.id   AF-X6MZW6-F1
#
_cell.length_a   1.000
_cell.length_b   1.000
_cell.length_c   1.000
_cell.angle_alpha   90.00
_cell.angle_beta   90.00
_cell.angle_gamma   90.00
#
_symmetry.space_group_name_H-M   'P 1'
#
loop_
_entity.id
_entity.type
_entity.pdbx_description
1 polymer ?
#
loop_
_entity_poly.entity_id
_entity_poly.type
_entity_poly.pdbx_seq_one_letter_code
_entity_poly.pdbx_strand_id
1 'polypeptide(L)'
;MAVAFKDKYYQTHFSENASVIMFVYGCMVGSWIVSELIRYPFYLCKFLEEKFPKAPSLQMPYTILYLRYTAFIFLYPIGFVIGETGGYIMLLKLLKTTSDTSWFVYDMPNSLNFIFRWNWFLYAYLFITAAGFLQLYSYMFTQRAKNLKIKNPKTKIH
;
A
#
# COMPACT_ATOMS: atom_id res chain seq x y z
N MET A 1 28.00 25.90 -15.69
CA MET A 1 26.76 26.71 -15.82
C MET A 1 25.52 25.83 -16.05
N ALA A 2 25.54 24.89 -17.00
CA ALA A 2 24.42 23.98 -17.27
C ALA A 2 24.05 23.04 -16.09
N VAL A 3 25.05 22.55 -15.33
CA VAL A 3 24.82 21.71 -14.14
C VAL A 3 24.08 22.48 -13.05
N ALA A 4 24.55 23.68 -12.71
CA ALA A 4 23.89 24.55 -11.73
C ALA A 4 22.47 24.98 -12.17
N PHE A 5 22.21 25.12 -13.47
CA PHE A 5 20.86 25.40 -13.99
C PHE A 5 19.93 24.20 -13.86
N LYS A 6 20.44 22.99 -14.16
CA LYS A 6 19.73 21.72 -14.00
C LYS A 6 19.40 21.44 -12.53
N ASP A 7 20.36 21.66 -11.64
CA ASP A 7 20.15 21.55 -10.19
C ASP A 7 19.11 22.55 -9.70
N LYS A 8 19.17 23.80 -10.16
CA LYS A 8 18.17 24.81 -9.78
C LYS A 8 16.77 24.46 -10.28
N TYR A 9 16.64 23.93 -11.50
CA TYR A 9 15.38 23.47 -12.10
C TYR A 9 14.74 22.31 -11.32
N TYR A 10 15.55 21.30 -10.93
CA TYR A 10 15.08 20.20 -10.09
C TYR A 10 14.68 20.68 -8.70
N GLN A 11 15.46 21.57 -8.10
CA GLN A 11 15.17 22.12 -6.77
C GLN A 11 13.86 22.93 -6.77
N THR A 12 13.59 23.71 -7.82
CA THR A 12 12.32 24.45 -7.95
C THR A 12 11.11 23.54 -8.20
N HIS A 13 11.21 22.53 -9.09
CA HIS A 13 10.09 21.63 -9.31
C HIS A 13 9.86 20.65 -8.16
N PHE A 14 10.90 20.33 -7.39
CA PHE A 14 10.76 19.56 -6.16
C PHE A 14 10.08 20.39 -5.07
N SER A 15 10.45 21.67 -4.89
CA SER A 15 9.83 22.52 -3.86
C SER A 15 8.34 22.82 -4.16
N GLU A 16 7.96 23.01 -5.42
CA GLU A 16 6.57 23.22 -5.84
C GLU A 16 5.68 21.99 -5.58
N ASN A 17 6.21 20.79 -5.78
CA ASN A 17 5.47 19.54 -5.59
C ASN A 17 5.68 18.91 -4.21
N ALA A 18 6.52 19.52 -3.35
CA ALA A 18 6.87 18.97 -2.04
C ALA A 18 5.64 18.74 -1.16
N SER A 19 4.67 19.65 -1.18
CA SER A 19 3.42 19.51 -0.41
C SER A 19 2.64 18.26 -0.82
N VAL A 20 2.54 17.99 -2.12
CA VAL A 20 1.82 16.83 -2.66
C VAL A 20 2.58 15.54 -2.39
N ILE A 21 3.92 15.55 -2.52
CA ILE A 21 4.78 14.40 -2.21
C ILE A 21 4.64 14.03 -0.73
N MET A 22 4.73 15.03 0.16
CA MET A 22 4.60 14.83 1.60
C MET A 22 3.21 14.34 1.98
N PHE A 23 2.16 14.83 1.32
CA PHE A 23 0.80 14.35 1.52
C PHE A 23 0.64 12.88 1.11
N VAL A 24 1.07 12.52 -0.10
CA VAL A 24 1.00 11.14 -0.63
C VAL A 24 1.78 10.17 0.27
N TYR A 25 3.00 10.55 0.65
CA TYR A 25 3.82 9.75 1.55
C TYR A 25 3.20 9.63 2.95
N GLY A 26 2.64 10.73 3.47
CA GLY A 26 1.91 10.74 4.73
C GLY A 26 0.70 9.81 4.73
N CYS A 27 -0.09 9.79 3.66
CA CYS A 27 -1.20 8.85 3.50
C CYS A 27 -0.71 7.39 3.46
N MET A 28 0.37 7.11 2.72
CA MET A 28 0.96 5.78 2.64
C MET A 28 1.40 5.28 4.02
N VAL A 29 2.30 6.01 4.68
CA VAL A 29 2.84 5.64 6.00
C VAL A 29 1.74 5.61 7.06
N GLY A 30 0.86 6.61 7.08
CA GLY A 30 -0.26 6.69 8.02
C GLY A 30 -1.20 5.50 7.89
N SER A 31 -1.56 5.11 6.67
CA SER A 31 -2.41 3.93 6.44
C SER A 31 -1.74 2.64 6.93
N TRP A 32 -0.43 2.51 6.73
CA TRP A 32 0.33 1.34 7.15
C TRP A 32 0.40 1.24 8.67
N ILE A 33 0.72 2.35 9.35
CA ILE A 33 0.74 2.42 10.82
C ILE A 33 -0.62 2.06 11.41
N VAL A 34 -1.71 2.65 10.90
CA VAL A 34 -3.06 2.35 11.39
C VAL A 34 -3.43 0.89 11.14
N SER A 35 -3.02 0.32 10.00
CA SER A 35 -3.26 -1.10 9.72
C SER A 35 -2.54 -2.01 10.72
N GLU A 36 -1.30 -1.68 11.10
CA GLU A 36 -0.51 -2.41 12.09
C GLU A 36 -1.10 -2.29 13.50
N LEU A 37 -1.55 -1.09 13.84
CA LEU A 37 -2.20 -0.81 15.12
C LEU A 37 -3.47 -1.66 15.32
N ILE A 38 -4.16 -2.02 14.25
CA ILE A 38 -5.35 -2.90 14.31
C ILE A 38 -4.93 -4.38 14.28
N ARG A 39 -3.89 -4.70 13.51
CA ARG A 39 -3.45 -6.06 13.23
C ARG A 39 -2.83 -6.73 14.45
N TYR A 40 -1.92 -6.06 15.15
CA TYR A 40 -1.21 -6.65 16.29
C TYR A 40 -2.13 -6.97 17.48
N PRO A 41 -3.04 -6.09 17.92
CA PRO A 41 -3.99 -6.43 18.98
C PRO A 41 -4.88 -7.62 18.61
N PHE A 42 -5.30 -7.72 17.34
CA PHE A 42 -6.05 -8.89 16.90
C PHE A 42 -5.22 -10.17 17.01
N TYR A 43 -3.95 -10.17 16.56
CA TYR A 43 -3.11 -11.36 16.65
C TYR A 43 -2.85 -11.77 18.09
N LEU A 44 -2.66 -10.79 18.98
CA LEU A 44 -2.54 -11.04 20.41
C LEU A 44 -3.81 -11.70 20.97
N CYS A 45 -4.99 -11.14 20.68
CA CYS A 45 -6.26 -11.72 21.13
C CYS A 45 -6.49 -13.13 20.56
N LYS A 46 -6.11 -13.37 19.29
CA LYS A 46 -6.21 -14.71 18.69
C LYS A 46 -5.31 -15.73 19.37
N PHE A 47 -4.07 -15.35 19.63
CA PHE A 47 -3.10 -16.19 20.32
C PHE A 47 -3.57 -16.53 21.74
N LEU A 48 -4.12 -15.56 22.47
CA LEU A 48 -4.63 -15.76 23.82
C LEU A 48 -5.88 -16.65 23.87
N GLU A 49 -6.80 -16.48 22.91
CA GLU A 49 -7.99 -17.32 22.73
C GLU A 49 -7.61 -18.79 22.49
N GLU A 50 -6.57 -19.05 21.69
CA GLU A 50 -6.07 -20.39 21.40
C GLU A 50 -5.36 -21.03 22.62
N LYS A 51 -4.53 -20.26 23.33
CA LYS A 51 -3.73 -20.78 24.45
C LYS A 51 -4.55 -20.99 25.72
N PHE A 52 -5.60 -20.20 25.93
CA PHE A 52 -6.43 -20.23 27.14
C PHE A 52 -7.94 -20.32 26.82
N PRO A 53 -8.41 -21.44 26.25
CA PRO A 53 -9.79 -21.57 25.76
C PRO A 53 -10.87 -21.50 26.86
N LYS A 54 -10.51 -21.76 28.12
CA LYS A 54 -11.45 -21.75 29.26
C LYS A 54 -11.55 -20.39 29.98
N ALA A 55 -10.79 -19.38 29.55
CA ALA A 55 -10.78 -18.07 30.20
C ALA A 55 -11.65 -17.06 29.41
N PRO A 56 -12.87 -16.73 29.87
CA PRO A 56 -13.79 -15.87 29.12
C PRO A 56 -13.31 -14.43 28.96
N SER A 57 -12.45 -13.94 29.87
CA SER A 57 -11.84 -12.60 29.78
C SER A 57 -10.81 -12.44 28.65
N LEU A 58 -10.29 -13.56 28.12
CA LEU A 58 -9.28 -13.60 27.05
C LEU A 58 -9.90 -13.88 25.66
N GLN A 59 -11.22 -14.01 25.59
CA GLN A 59 -11.93 -14.18 24.32
C GLN A 59 -11.85 -12.91 23.48
N MET A 60 -11.75 -13.10 22.16
CA MET A 60 -11.60 -12.01 21.21
C MET A 60 -12.80 -11.04 21.27
N PRO A 61 -12.59 -9.76 21.64
CA PRO A 61 -13.64 -8.76 21.69
C PRO A 61 -14.26 -8.51 20.30
N TYR A 62 -15.58 -8.29 20.26
CA TYR A 62 -16.28 -8.00 19.00
C TYR A 62 -15.74 -6.73 18.33
N THR A 63 -15.40 -5.69 19.09
CA THR A 63 -14.89 -4.42 18.57
C THR A 63 -13.59 -4.60 17.76
N ILE A 64 -12.63 -5.36 18.27
CA ILE A 64 -11.34 -5.60 17.60
C ILE A 64 -11.56 -6.42 16.32
N LEU A 65 -12.43 -7.42 16.39
CA LEU A 65 -12.78 -8.24 15.24
C LEU A 65 -13.52 -7.42 14.16
N TYR A 66 -14.48 -6.60 14.56
CA TYR A 66 -15.20 -5.70 13.64
C TYR A 66 -14.25 -4.69 12.99
N LEU A 67 -13.38 -4.07 13.77
CA LEU A 67 -12.40 -3.09 13.30
C LEU A 67 -11.46 -3.72 12.28
N ARG A 68 -10.89 -4.91 12.55
CA ARG A 68 -10.04 -5.64 11.60
C ARG A 68 -10.72 -5.87 10.26
N TYR A 69 -11.98 -6.32 10.27
CA TYR A 69 -12.70 -6.68 9.05
C TYR A 69 -13.46 -5.51 8.42
N THR A 70 -13.35 -4.29 8.93
CA THR A 70 -14.05 -3.11 8.35
C THR A 70 -13.08 -1.99 8.01
N ALA A 71 -11.97 -1.84 8.74
CA ALA A 71 -11.01 -0.76 8.51
C ALA A 71 -10.33 -0.83 7.12
N PHE A 72 -10.21 -2.03 6.55
CA PHE A 72 -9.65 -2.21 5.20
C PHE A 72 -10.41 -1.42 4.13
N ILE A 73 -11.71 -1.17 4.32
CA ILE A 73 -12.55 -0.45 3.34
C ILE A 73 -12.02 0.96 3.09
N PHE A 74 -11.50 1.63 4.13
CA PHE A 74 -10.94 2.98 4.03
C PHE A 74 -9.42 2.98 3.89
N LEU A 75 -8.74 2.10 4.64
CA LEU A 75 -7.28 2.05 4.63
C LEU A 75 -6.70 1.63 3.28
N TYR A 76 -7.38 0.75 2.53
CA TYR A 76 -6.90 0.29 1.23
C TYR A 76 -6.92 1.41 0.18
N PRO A 77 -8.03 2.14 -0.05
CA PRO A 77 -8.02 3.30 -0.95
C PRO A 77 -6.99 4.37 -0.56
N ILE A 78 -6.86 4.68 0.73
CA ILE A 78 -5.91 5.70 1.19
C ILE A 78 -4.46 5.25 0.99
N GLY A 79 -4.13 4.02 1.38
CA GLY A 79 -2.76 3.51 1.26
C GLY A 79 -2.37 3.22 -0.19
N PHE A 80 -3.16 2.43 -0.89
CA PHE A 80 -2.81 1.92 -2.23
C PHE A 80 -3.12 2.91 -3.35
N VAL A 81 -4.32 3.50 -3.35
CA VAL A 81 -4.76 4.38 -4.47
C VAL A 81 -4.15 5.77 -4.33
N ILE A 82 -4.18 6.36 -3.13
CA ILE A 82 -3.62 7.70 -2.91
C ILE A 82 -2.10 7.64 -2.70
N GLY A 83 -1.64 6.81 -1.75
CA GLY A 83 -0.23 6.70 -1.39
C GLY A 83 0.63 6.06 -2.48
N GLU A 84 0.41 4.77 -2.71
CA GLU A 84 1.28 3.97 -3.58
C GLU A 84 1.16 4.37 -5.06
N THR A 85 -0.05 4.35 -5.61
CA THR A 85 -0.29 4.71 -7.02
C THR A 85 0.05 6.18 -7.29
N GLY A 86 -0.27 7.09 -6.37
CA GLY A 86 0.09 8.51 -6.46
C GLY A 86 1.60 8.72 -6.49
N GLY A 87 2.36 8.03 -5.64
CA GLY A 87 3.82 8.06 -5.62
C GLY A 87 4.43 7.55 -6.92
N TYR A 88 3.89 6.47 -7.49
CA TYR A 88 4.35 5.94 -8.77
C TYR A 88 4.08 6.87 -9.95
N ILE A 89 2.91 7.51 -9.99
CA ILE A 89 2.61 8.50 -11.05
C ILE A 89 3.60 9.68 -10.97
N MET A 90 3.94 10.14 -9.77
CA MET A 90 4.95 11.20 -9.60
C MET A 90 6.34 10.73 -10.05
N LEU A 91 6.74 9.51 -9.71
CA LEU A 91 8.00 8.93 -10.15
C LEU A 91 8.07 8.82 -11.68
N LEU A 92 6.99 8.37 -12.33
CA LEU A 92 6.91 8.31 -13.80
C LEU A 92 7.02 9.70 -14.44
N LYS A 93 6.40 10.73 -13.84
CA LYS A 93 6.54 12.12 -14.31
C LYS A 93 7.99 12.59 -14.18
N LEU A 94 8.63 12.31 -13.05
CA LEU A 94 10.03 12.64 -12.83
C LEU A 94 10.92 11.94 -13.88
N LEU A 95 10.77 10.63 -14.09
CA LEU A 95 11.56 9.89 -15.08
C LEU A 95 11.32 10.37 -16.52
N LYS A 96 10.13 10.89 -16.83
CA LYS A 96 9.83 11.47 -18.15
C LYS A 96 10.47 12.84 -18.36
N THR A 97 10.51 13.69 -17.33
CA THR A 97 11.16 15.02 -17.40
C THR A 97 12.67 14.92 -17.56
N THR A 98 13.24 13.75 -17.32
CA THR A 98 14.67 13.54 -17.14
C THR A 98 15.27 12.58 -18.15
N SER A 99 14.49 12.26 -19.19
CA SER A 99 14.77 11.33 -20.27
C SER A 99 16.06 11.57 -21.05
N ASP A 100 16.70 12.74 -20.91
CA ASP A 100 18.03 13.03 -21.46
C ASP A 100 19.17 12.41 -20.65
N THR A 101 18.87 11.85 -19.49
CA THR A 101 19.87 11.25 -18.61
C THR A 101 19.64 9.74 -18.59
N SER A 102 20.57 9.02 -19.21
CA SER A 102 20.77 7.58 -19.20
C SER A 102 21.08 7.06 -17.78
N TRP A 103 20.21 7.34 -16.81
CA TRP A 103 20.41 6.82 -15.47
C TRP A 103 20.26 5.30 -15.50
N PHE A 104 21.35 4.63 -15.15
CA PHE A 104 21.45 3.17 -15.07
C PHE A 104 21.35 2.44 -16.43
N VAL A 105 21.58 3.13 -17.55
CA VAL A 105 21.79 2.48 -18.85
C VAL A 105 23.28 2.26 -19.02
N TYR A 106 23.71 1.00 -18.90
CA TYR A 106 25.06 0.58 -19.27
C TYR A 106 24.98 -0.01 -20.69
N ASP A 107 25.34 0.78 -21.69
CA ASP A 107 25.36 0.33 -23.07
C ASP A 107 26.52 -0.65 -23.27
N MET A 108 26.23 -1.96 -23.26
CA MET A 108 27.22 -2.98 -23.61
C MET A 108 27.18 -3.25 -25.12
N PRO A 109 28.30 -3.29 -25.86
CA PRO A 109 28.30 -3.41 -27.33
C PRO A 109 27.91 -4.79 -27.89
N ASN A 110 27.31 -5.66 -27.07
CA ASN A 110 26.98 -7.05 -27.46
C ASN A 110 25.56 -7.16 -28.06
N SER A 111 25.34 -8.06 -29.01
CA SER A 111 24.05 -8.26 -29.70
C SER A 111 22.91 -8.76 -28.79
N LEU A 112 23.22 -9.24 -27.59
CA LEU A 112 22.27 -9.62 -26.53
C LEU A 112 22.10 -8.51 -25.48
N ASN A 113 22.03 -7.24 -25.92
CA ASN A 113 21.88 -6.11 -25.01
C ASN A 113 20.44 -6.02 -24.50
N PHE A 114 20.17 -6.52 -23.28
CA PHE A 114 18.94 -6.23 -22.57
C PHE A 114 19.14 -5.00 -21.69
N ILE A 115 18.66 -3.85 -22.15
CA ILE A 115 18.73 -2.62 -21.37
C ILE A 115 17.50 -2.56 -20.45
N PHE A 116 17.74 -2.56 -19.13
CA PHE A 116 16.67 -2.38 -18.16
C PHE A 116 16.13 -0.95 -18.23
N ARG A 117 14.91 -0.80 -18.75
CA ARG A 117 14.23 0.49 -18.82
C ARG A 117 13.26 0.64 -17.66
N TRP A 118 13.58 1.56 -16.75
CA TRP A 118 12.76 1.87 -15.56
C TRP A 118 11.29 2.12 -15.87
N ASN A 119 10.98 2.81 -16.97
CA ASN A 119 9.59 3.11 -17.34
C ASN A 119 8.76 1.84 -17.57
N TRP A 120 9.31 0.86 -18.32
CA TRP A 120 8.62 -0.40 -18.59
C TRP A 120 8.41 -1.23 -17.33
N PHE A 121 9.42 -1.25 -16.46
CA PHE A 121 9.30 -1.89 -15.16
C PHE A 121 8.19 -1.27 -14.30
N LEU A 122 8.13 0.06 -14.23
CA LEU A 122 7.11 0.77 -13.45
C LEU A 122 5.69 0.58 -13.99
N TYR A 123 5.52 0.54 -15.32
CA TYR A 123 4.22 0.22 -15.93
C TYR A 123 3.79 -1.21 -15.62
N ALA A 124 4.70 -2.18 -15.76
CA ALA A 124 4.42 -3.57 -15.42
C ALA A 124 4.08 -3.73 -13.93
N TYR A 125 4.84 -3.05 -13.07
CA TYR A 125 4.59 -3.03 -11.64
C TYR A 125 3.20 -2.49 -11.31
N LEU A 126 2.81 -1.33 -11.84
CA LEU A 126 1.48 -0.73 -11.64
C LEU A 126 0.35 -1.66 -12.09
N PHE A 127 0.53 -2.37 -13.20
CA PHE A 127 -0.47 -3.31 -13.69
C PHE A 127 -0.62 -4.52 -12.75
N ILE A 128 0.51 -5.13 -12.35
CA ILE A 128 0.52 -6.28 -11.45
C ILE A 128 -0.08 -5.92 -10.09
N THR A 129 0.31 -4.77 -9.52
CA THR A 129 -0.18 -4.35 -8.22
C THR A 129 -1.65 -3.95 -8.27
N ALA A 130 -2.14 -3.30 -9.33
CA ALA A 130 -3.56 -3.02 -9.49
C ALA A 130 -4.41 -4.30 -9.58
N ALA A 131 -3.96 -5.30 -10.35
CA ALA A 131 -4.64 -6.59 -10.43
C ALA A 131 -4.64 -7.31 -9.06
N GLY A 132 -3.49 -7.35 -8.38
CA GLY A 132 -3.35 -7.91 -7.04
C GLY A 132 -4.22 -7.21 -6.01
N PHE A 133 -4.35 -5.89 -6.11
CA PHE A 133 -5.21 -5.09 -5.24
C PHE A 133 -6.69 -5.47 -5.39
N LEU A 134 -7.20 -5.57 -6.61
CA LEU A 134 -8.60 -5.95 -6.85
C LEU A 134 -8.91 -7.35 -6.29
N GLN A 135 -7.99 -8.28 -6.47
CA GLN A 135 -8.11 -9.64 -5.93
C GLN A 135 -8.13 -9.62 -4.39
N LEU A 136 -7.17 -8.94 -3.77
CA LEU A 136 -7.06 -8.89 -2.31
C LEU A 136 -8.24 -8.13 -1.67
N TYR A 137 -8.67 -7.04 -2.29
CA TYR A 137 -9.79 -6.23 -1.83
C TYR A 137 -11.10 -7.03 -1.84
N SER A 138 -11.38 -7.74 -2.94
CA SER A 138 -12.54 -8.62 -3.07
C SER A 138 -12.48 -9.78 -2.05
N TYR A 139 -11.31 -10.34 -1.84
CA TYR A 139 -11.09 -11.40 -0.85
C TYR A 139 -11.40 -10.94 0.58
N MET A 140 -11.04 -9.71 0.94
CA MET A 140 -11.32 -9.16 2.27
C MET A 140 -12.83 -9.02 2.57
N PHE A 141 -13.67 -8.73 1.57
CA PHE A 141 -15.13 -8.74 1.77
C PHE A 141 -15.66 -10.14 2.06
N THR A 142 -15.11 -11.15 1.40
CA THR A 142 -15.46 -12.55 1.67
C THR A 142 -15.07 -12.93 3.10
N GLN A 143 -13.88 -12.51 3.54
CA GLN A 143 -13.41 -12.73 4.91
C GLN A 143 -14.26 -12.00 5.95
N ARG A 144 -14.66 -10.76 5.67
CA ARG A 144 -15.58 -10.00 6.51
C ARG A 144 -16.91 -10.73 6.70
N ALA A 145 -17.52 -11.18 5.61
CA ALA A 145 -18.79 -11.90 5.65
C ALA A 145 -18.70 -13.19 6.47
N LYS A 146 -17.60 -13.95 6.33
CA LYS A 146 -17.38 -15.19 7.09
C LYS A 146 -17.20 -14.91 8.59
N ASN A 147 -16.26 -14.04 8.96
CA ASN A 147 -15.88 -13.85 10.36
C ASN A 147 -16.93 -13.08 11.18
N LEU A 148 -17.67 -12.16 10.57
CA LEU A 148 -18.72 -11.42 11.27
C LEU A 148 -20.02 -12.22 11.43
N LYS A 149 -20.36 -13.09 10.48
CA LYS A 149 -21.56 -13.95 10.59
C LYS A 149 -21.39 -15.03 11.67
N ILE A 150 -20.21 -15.64 11.76
CA ILE A 150 -19.93 -16.73 12.73
C ILE A 150 -20.03 -16.24 14.19
N LYS A 151 -19.71 -14.96 14.45
CA LYS A 151 -19.73 -14.38 15.80
C LYS A 151 -21.00 -13.64 16.20
N ASN A 152 -22.03 -13.56 15.34
CA ASN A 152 -23.31 -12.97 15.73
C ASN A 152 -24.14 -14.01 16.51
N PRO A 153 -24.36 -13.85 17.84
CA PRO A 153 -25.12 -14.81 18.62
C PRO A 153 -26.65 -14.71 18.40
N LYS A 154 -27.11 -13.73 17.61
CA LYS A 154 -28.53 -13.34 17.53
C LYS A 154 -29.35 -14.02 16.41
N THR A 155 -28.81 -15.05 15.77
CA THR A 155 -29.56 -15.83 14.76
C THR A 155 -29.45 -17.33 15.04
N LYS A 156 -29.93 -17.72 16.22
CA LYS A 156 -30.67 -18.98 16.37
C LYS A 156 -32.13 -18.58 16.54
N ILE A 157 -32.82 -18.36 15.44
CA ILE A 157 -34.28 -18.33 15.44
C ILE A 157 -34.69 -19.79 15.30
N HIS A 158 -35.47 -20.24 16.28
CA HIS A 158 -36.06 -21.58 16.38
C HIS A 158 -36.86 -21.96 15.14
#